data_AF-A0A925DLX2-F1
#
_entry.id   AF-A0A925DLX2-F1
#
_cell.length_a   1.000
_cell.length_b   1.000
_cell.length_c   1.000
_cell.angle_alpha   90.00
_cell.angle_beta   90.00
_cell.angle_gamma   90.00
#
_symmetry.space_group_name_H-M   'P 1'
#
loop_
_entity.id
_entity.type
_entity.pdbx_description
1 polymer ?
#
loop_
_entity_poly.entity_id
_entity_poly.type
_entity_poly.pdbx_seq_one_letter_code
_entity_poly.pdbx_strand_id
1 'polypeptide(L)'
;MKFISSPLKIIVIALLLISCSGQFKKVDEKKFEGVWELKGRDMFEGIEIKIAKEKDKWVGRVTKINSNKFIKLFSDSNDVWVSEIKRTSDFEFKLTEKKIAKELFALYGQSTSQEFKVQFIDDNTIGLTTESSDPTKSTTIYKRKK
;
A
#
# COMPACT_ATOMS: atom_id res chain seq x y z
N MET A 1 55.65 13.56 -38.20
CA MET A 1 55.18 13.20 -36.84
C MET A 1 53.67 13.19 -36.86
N LYS A 2 53.04 12.02 -36.65
CA LYS A 2 51.60 11.79 -36.77
C LYS A 2 50.86 12.41 -35.59
N PHE A 3 49.80 13.19 -35.84
CA PHE A 3 48.69 13.31 -34.91
C PHE A 3 47.38 13.27 -35.70
N ILE A 4 46.90 12.04 -35.91
CA ILE A 4 45.51 11.78 -36.25
C ILE A 4 44.75 11.94 -34.93
N SER A 5 44.24 13.15 -34.67
CA SER A 5 43.34 13.38 -33.54
C SER A 5 41.98 12.76 -33.88
N SER A 6 41.86 11.49 -33.49
CA SER A 6 40.66 10.67 -33.63
C SER A 6 39.40 11.40 -33.12
N PRO A 7 38.36 11.61 -33.95
CA PRO A 7 37.08 12.18 -33.51
C PRO A 7 36.33 11.25 -32.54
N LEU A 8 36.83 10.03 -32.35
CA LEU A 8 36.25 8.97 -31.52
C LEU A 8 36.22 9.29 -30.02
N LYS A 9 37.02 10.25 -29.53
CA LYS A 9 37.10 10.56 -28.10
C LYS A 9 35.99 11.48 -27.58
N ILE A 10 35.33 12.25 -28.45
CA ILE A 10 34.28 13.20 -28.03
C ILE A 10 32.92 12.50 -27.85
N ILE A 11 32.69 11.38 -28.55
CA ILE A 11 31.42 10.65 -28.54
C ILE A 11 31.20 9.88 -27.22
N VAL A 12 32.26 9.44 -26.53
CA VAL A 12 32.14 8.61 -25.32
C VAL A 12 31.66 9.42 -24.10
N ILE A 13 31.93 10.72 -24.04
CA ILE A 13 31.50 11.59 -22.93
C ILE A 13 30.03 12.02 -23.08
N ALA A 14 29.50 12.11 -24.30
CA ALA A 14 28.10 12.44 -24.54
C ALA A 14 27.14 11.27 -24.20
N LEU A 15 27.63 10.03 -24.20
CA LEU A 15 26.85 8.83 -23.89
C LEU A 15 26.59 8.61 -22.38
N LEU A 16 27.27 9.34 -21.49
CA LEU A 16 27.09 9.20 -20.04
C LEU A 16 25.96 10.07 -19.47
N LEU A 17 25.34 10.95 -20.26
CA LEU A 17 24.26 11.84 -19.79
C LEU A 17 22.84 11.27 -20.01
N ILE A 18 22.69 10.12 -20.65
CA ILE A 18 21.36 9.56 -20.99
C ILE A 18 20.85 8.56 -19.92
N SER A 19 21.69 8.14 -18.97
CA SER A 19 21.32 7.09 -17.99
C SER A 19 20.74 7.59 -16.66
N CYS A 20 20.21 8.81 -16.58
CA CYS A 20 19.62 9.33 -15.34
C CYS A 20 18.20 9.89 -15.52
N SER A 21 17.31 9.15 -16.20
CA SER A 21 15.87 9.49 -16.26
C SER A 21 14.99 8.46 -15.55
N GLY A 22 15.46 7.94 -14.41
CA GLY A 22 14.74 6.96 -13.59
C GLY A 22 14.26 7.54 -12.27
N GLN A 23 13.68 8.74 -12.25
CA GLN A 23 13.21 9.37 -11.00
C GLN A 23 11.68 9.43 -10.96
N PHE A 24 11.11 8.49 -10.20
CA PHE A 24 9.78 8.48 -9.58
C PHE A 24 8.59 8.79 -10.49
N LYS A 25 8.17 7.82 -11.30
CA LYS A 25 6.81 7.86 -11.87
C LYS A 25 5.80 7.80 -10.72
N LYS A 26 4.93 8.80 -10.66
CA LYS A 26 3.78 8.85 -9.74
C LYS A 26 2.99 7.54 -9.80
N VAL A 27 2.85 6.87 -8.68
CA VAL A 27 2.09 5.62 -8.56
C VAL A 27 0.61 5.95 -8.70
N ASP A 28 -0.10 5.29 -9.62
CA ASP A 28 -1.56 5.46 -9.79
C ASP A 28 -2.31 4.85 -8.60
N GLU A 29 -3.33 5.54 -8.08
CA GLU A 29 -4.21 5.02 -7.02
C GLU A 29 -5.05 3.84 -7.49
N LYS A 30 -5.32 3.72 -8.80
CA LYS A 30 -5.99 2.54 -9.37
C LYS A 30 -5.25 1.24 -9.06
N LYS A 31 -3.96 1.31 -8.73
CA LYS A 31 -3.17 0.16 -8.32
C LYS A 31 -3.67 -0.48 -7.03
N PHE A 32 -4.43 0.24 -6.19
CA PHE A 32 -5.10 -0.33 -5.01
C PHE A 32 -6.29 -1.23 -5.37
N GLU A 33 -6.90 -1.08 -6.55
CA GLU A 33 -8.06 -1.87 -6.95
C GLU A 33 -7.73 -3.37 -6.98
N GLY A 34 -8.59 -4.18 -6.36
CA GLY A 34 -8.44 -5.64 -6.35
C GLY A 34 -8.74 -6.27 -4.99
N VAL A 35 -8.49 -7.58 -4.89
CA VAL A 35 -8.64 -8.35 -3.64
C VAL A 35 -7.27 -8.56 -3.00
N TRP A 36 -7.19 -8.33 -1.70
CA TRP A 36 -5.96 -8.31 -0.92
C TRP A 36 -6.09 -9.16 0.32
N GLU A 37 -5.12 -10.03 0.58
CA GLU A 37 -5.02 -10.82 1.80
C GLU A 37 -4.14 -10.12 2.82
N LEU A 38 -4.64 -9.99 4.05
CA LEU A 38 -3.91 -9.40 5.17
C LEU A 38 -2.85 -10.39 5.69
N LYS A 39 -1.60 -9.93 5.87
CA LYS A 39 -0.49 -10.73 6.42
C LYS A 39 0.36 -9.95 7.41
N GLY A 40 1.13 -10.70 8.21
CA GLY A 40 2.06 -10.14 9.21
C GLY A 40 1.42 -9.67 10.51
N ARG A 41 0.13 -10.00 10.71
CA ARG A 41 -0.62 -9.76 11.95
C ARG A 41 -1.44 -11.01 12.24
N ASP A 42 -1.01 -11.83 13.19
CA ASP A 42 -1.55 -13.18 13.46
C ASP A 42 -3.08 -13.23 13.57
N MET A 43 -3.68 -12.25 14.25
CA MET A 43 -5.14 -12.18 14.41
C MET A 43 -5.89 -11.98 13.08
N PHE A 44 -5.28 -11.29 12.11
CA PHE A 44 -5.89 -10.88 10.85
C PHE A 44 -5.47 -11.74 9.66
N GLU A 45 -4.57 -12.70 9.87
CA GLU A 45 -4.02 -13.49 8.78
C GLU A 45 -5.11 -14.29 8.05
N GLY A 46 -5.10 -14.22 6.72
CA GLY A 46 -6.07 -14.89 5.85
C GLY A 46 -7.40 -14.16 5.67
N ILE A 47 -7.59 -12.97 6.28
CA ILE A 47 -8.69 -12.07 5.94
C ILE A 47 -8.45 -11.50 4.53
N GLU A 48 -9.48 -11.44 3.71
CA GLU A 48 -9.42 -10.87 2.36
C GLU A 48 -10.29 -9.61 2.26
N ILE A 49 -9.72 -8.55 1.71
CA ILE A 49 -10.32 -7.23 1.55
C ILE A 49 -10.36 -6.89 0.05
N LYS A 50 -11.53 -6.62 -0.49
CA LYS A 50 -11.70 -6.04 -1.83
C LYS A 50 -11.65 -4.53 -1.74
N ILE A 51 -10.63 -3.92 -2.32
CA ILE A 51 -10.54 -2.49 -2.49
C ILE A 51 -11.08 -2.12 -3.87
N ALA A 52 -12.04 -1.21 -3.89
CA ALA A 52 -12.66 -0.69 -5.10
C ALA A 52 -13.04 0.79 -4.92
N LYS A 53 -13.31 1.47 -6.03
CA LYS A 53 -13.78 2.85 -5.99
C LYS A 53 -15.28 2.88 -5.67
N GLU A 54 -15.64 3.53 -4.58
CA GLU A 54 -17.02 3.81 -4.19
C GLU A 54 -17.24 5.32 -4.23
N LYS A 55 -18.05 5.78 -5.21
CA LYS A 55 -18.18 7.21 -5.54
C LYS A 55 -16.80 7.80 -5.87
N ASP A 56 -16.30 8.71 -5.04
CA ASP A 56 -15.01 9.38 -5.23
C ASP A 56 -13.91 8.90 -4.28
N LYS A 57 -14.14 7.81 -3.53
CA LYS A 57 -13.18 7.29 -2.55
C LYS A 57 -12.83 5.82 -2.83
N TRP A 58 -11.59 5.45 -2.52
CA TRP A 58 -11.18 4.05 -2.47
C TRP A 58 -11.57 3.46 -1.12
N VAL A 59 -12.39 2.41 -1.15
CA VAL A 59 -12.94 1.73 0.02
C VAL A 59 -12.60 0.25 -0.07
N GLY A 60 -12.17 -0.33 1.05
CA GLY A 60 -11.87 -1.75 1.18
C GLY A 60 -12.93 -2.45 2.01
N ARG A 61 -13.61 -3.44 1.42
CA ARG A 61 -14.62 -4.25 2.11
C ARG A 61 -14.16 -5.68 2.31
N VAL A 62 -14.53 -6.26 3.45
CA VAL A 62 -14.23 -7.67 3.77
C VAL A 62 -14.94 -8.58 2.77
N THR A 63 -14.21 -9.46 2.10
CA THR A 63 -14.77 -10.53 1.26
C THR A 63 -14.63 -11.90 1.90
N LYS A 64 -13.70 -12.05 2.84
CA LYS A 64 -13.48 -13.30 3.58
C LYS A 64 -12.91 -12.98 4.95
N ILE A 65 -13.47 -13.62 5.98
CA ILE A 65 -12.93 -13.61 7.35
C ILE A 65 -12.17 -14.91 7.64
N ASN A 66 -11.25 -14.86 8.60
CA ASN A 66 -10.50 -16.04 9.04
C ASN A 66 -11.22 -16.80 10.18
N SER A 67 -10.54 -17.79 10.76
CA SER A 67 -11.09 -18.63 11.82
C SER A 67 -11.03 -17.99 13.22
N ASN A 68 -10.38 -16.84 13.37
CA ASN A 68 -10.13 -16.21 14.67
C ASN A 68 -11.45 -15.81 15.35
N LYS A 69 -11.59 -16.17 16.64
CA LYS A 69 -12.82 -15.96 17.42
C LYS A 69 -13.24 -14.49 17.49
N PHE A 70 -12.29 -13.56 17.65
CA PHE A 70 -12.60 -12.14 17.77
C PHE A 70 -13.03 -11.54 16.42
N ILE A 71 -12.41 -11.98 15.32
CA ILE A 71 -12.81 -11.57 13.98
C ILE A 71 -14.25 -12.01 13.69
N LYS A 72 -14.59 -13.26 13.98
CA LYS A 72 -15.95 -13.78 13.81
C LYS A 72 -17.01 -13.09 14.67
N LEU A 73 -16.61 -12.50 15.79
CA LEU A 73 -17.54 -11.84 16.71
C LEU A 73 -17.83 -10.39 16.30
N PHE A 74 -16.87 -9.73 15.65
CA PHE A 74 -16.90 -8.29 15.42
C PHE A 74 -16.79 -7.88 13.95
N SER A 75 -16.80 -8.84 13.02
CA SER A 75 -16.66 -8.53 11.60
C SER A 75 -17.45 -9.50 10.75
N ASP A 76 -18.19 -8.94 9.81
CA ASP A 76 -18.99 -9.65 8.83
C ASP A 76 -18.44 -9.47 7.42
N SER A 77 -18.95 -10.31 6.51
CA SER A 77 -18.72 -10.08 5.09
C SER A 77 -19.32 -8.74 4.66
N ASN A 78 -18.65 -8.04 3.75
CA ASN A 78 -19.00 -6.72 3.22
C ASN A 78 -18.80 -5.53 4.19
N ASP A 79 -18.31 -5.79 5.42
CA ASP A 79 -17.92 -4.71 6.34
C ASP A 79 -16.83 -3.83 5.76
N VAL A 80 -16.90 -2.53 6.05
CA VAL A 80 -15.85 -1.57 5.67
C VAL A 80 -14.63 -1.78 6.56
N TRP A 81 -13.58 -2.35 5.97
CA TRP A 81 -12.27 -2.50 6.59
C TRP A 81 -11.40 -1.28 6.34
N VAL A 82 -11.20 -0.90 5.07
CA VAL A 82 -10.48 0.33 4.68
C VAL A 82 -11.50 1.40 4.37
N SER A 83 -11.56 2.45 5.19
CA SER A 83 -12.52 3.53 5.00
C SER A 83 -12.02 4.65 4.09
N GLU A 84 -10.70 4.80 3.94
CA GLU A 84 -10.11 5.83 3.10
C GLU A 84 -8.68 5.46 2.69
N ILE A 85 -8.31 5.86 1.47
CA ILE A 85 -6.94 5.90 0.98
C ILE A 85 -6.70 7.30 0.42
N LYS A 86 -5.69 7.99 0.94
CA LYS A 86 -5.35 9.37 0.57
C LYS A 86 -3.89 9.47 0.19
N ARG A 87 -3.59 10.04 -0.97
CA ARG A 87 -2.22 10.32 -1.38
C ARG A 87 -1.53 11.32 -0.46
N THR A 88 -0.30 11.02 -0.07
CA THR A 88 0.58 11.93 0.67
C THR A 88 1.79 12.37 -0.16
N SER A 89 2.27 11.55 -1.10
CA SER A 89 3.32 11.90 -2.07
C SER A 89 3.11 11.19 -3.41
N ASP A 90 4.07 11.28 -4.33
CA ASP A 90 3.99 10.56 -5.61
C ASP A 90 4.00 9.03 -5.47
N PHE A 91 4.54 8.51 -4.37
CA PHE A 91 4.67 7.07 -4.11
C PHE A 91 4.07 6.63 -2.76
N GLU A 92 3.66 7.58 -1.91
CA GLU A 92 3.15 7.32 -0.57
C GLU A 92 1.68 7.70 -0.41
N PHE A 93 1.01 6.91 0.41
CA PHE A 93 -0.39 7.08 0.75
C PHE A 93 -0.60 6.91 2.25
N LYS A 94 -1.69 7.47 2.74
CA LYS A 94 -2.27 7.19 4.04
C LYS A 94 -3.48 6.28 3.84
N LEU A 95 -3.54 5.17 4.55
CA LEU A 95 -4.63 4.20 4.53
C LEU A 95 -5.26 4.14 5.92
N THR A 96 -6.58 4.25 5.99
CA THR A 96 -7.32 4.24 7.27
C THR A 96 -8.12 2.94 7.38
N GLU A 97 -7.73 2.08 8.32
CA GLU A 97 -8.47 0.87 8.69
C GLU A 97 -9.48 1.17 9.82
N LYS A 98 -10.64 0.51 9.78
CA LYS A 98 -11.57 0.43 10.91
C LYS A 98 -11.13 -0.68 11.86
N LYS A 99 -11.21 -0.41 13.17
CA LYS A 99 -10.97 -1.44 14.19
C LYS A 99 -12.13 -2.44 14.18
N ILE A 100 -11.84 -3.73 14.34
CA ILE A 100 -12.86 -4.78 14.34
C ILE A 100 -13.97 -4.52 15.37
N ALA A 101 -13.63 -4.13 16.60
CA ALA A 101 -14.60 -3.81 17.64
C ALA A 101 -14.94 -2.30 17.70
N LYS A 102 -15.01 -1.61 16.55
CA LYS A 102 -15.19 -0.15 16.48
C LYS A 102 -16.33 0.38 17.35
N GLU A 103 -17.43 -0.35 17.45
CA GLU A 103 -18.61 0.05 18.22
C GLU A 103 -18.30 0.05 19.72
N LEU A 104 -17.58 -0.98 20.20
CA LEU A 104 -17.10 -1.03 21.58
C LEU A 104 -16.15 0.13 21.89
N PHE A 105 -15.18 0.39 21.01
CA PHE A 105 -14.27 1.53 21.17
C PHE A 105 -15.04 2.87 21.24
N ALA A 106 -16.08 3.03 20.41
CA ALA A 106 -16.91 4.24 20.40
C ALA A 106 -17.65 4.46 21.72
N LEU A 107 -18.16 3.41 22.35
CA LEU A 107 -18.85 3.51 23.66
C LEU A 107 -17.96 4.10 24.75
N TYR A 108 -16.64 3.88 24.67
CA TYR A 108 -15.67 4.41 25.61
C TYR A 108 -14.96 5.67 25.11
N GLY A 109 -15.46 6.32 24.05
CA GLY A 109 -14.86 7.53 23.47
C GLY A 109 -13.47 7.31 22.86
N GLN A 110 -13.11 6.07 22.54
CA GLN A 110 -11.82 5.73 21.96
C GLN A 110 -11.84 5.80 20.43
N SER A 111 -10.66 5.96 19.82
CA SER A 111 -10.54 5.93 18.35
C SER A 111 -11.02 4.59 17.79
N THR A 112 -11.88 4.66 16.80
CA THR A 112 -12.48 3.53 16.08
C THR A 112 -11.72 3.13 14.82
N SER A 113 -10.64 3.85 14.50
CA SER A 113 -9.87 3.69 13.28
C SER A 113 -8.37 3.72 13.59
N GLN A 114 -7.57 3.17 12.68
CA GLN A 114 -6.12 3.24 12.72
C GLN A 114 -5.64 3.76 11.36
N GLU A 115 -4.77 4.77 11.39
CA GLU A 115 -4.11 5.26 10.19
C GLU A 115 -2.76 4.55 10.01
N PHE A 116 -2.44 4.24 8.76
CA PHE A 116 -1.17 3.67 8.34
C PHE A 116 -0.56 4.52 7.23
N LYS A 117 0.76 4.68 7.30
CA LYS A 117 1.56 5.10 6.15
C LYS A 117 1.78 3.87 5.28
N VAL A 118 1.49 3.98 3.98
CA VAL A 118 1.56 2.84 3.06
C VAL A 118 2.29 3.18 1.76
N GLN A 119 3.03 2.21 1.25
CA GLN A 119 3.67 2.25 -0.06
C GLN A 119 3.57 0.87 -0.72
N PHE A 120 3.58 0.86 -2.05
CA PHE A 120 3.69 -0.40 -2.80
C PHE A 120 5.15 -0.87 -2.76
N ILE A 121 5.38 -2.07 -2.22
CA ILE A 121 6.67 -2.77 -2.29
C ILE A 121 6.88 -3.29 -3.72
N ASP A 122 5.80 -3.81 -4.30
CA ASP A 122 5.70 -4.26 -5.69
C ASP A 122 4.22 -4.17 -6.17
N ASP A 123 3.91 -4.63 -7.39
CA ASP A 123 2.55 -4.57 -7.96
C ASP A 123 1.49 -5.36 -7.18
N ASN A 124 1.93 -6.31 -6.36
CA ASN A 124 1.13 -7.28 -5.64
C ASN A 124 1.33 -7.21 -4.13
N THR A 125 2.05 -6.21 -3.63
CA THR A 125 2.35 -6.08 -2.19
C THR A 125 2.30 -4.61 -1.77
N ILE A 126 1.45 -4.31 -0.79
CA ILE A 126 1.43 -3.02 -0.10
C ILE A 126 2.00 -3.24 1.29
N GLY A 127 3.00 -2.46 1.67
CA GLY A 127 3.52 -2.42 3.03
C GLY A 127 2.85 -1.34 3.86
N LEU A 128 2.61 -1.63 5.14
CA LEU A 128 1.93 -0.73 6.08
C LEU A 128 2.78 -0.52 7.33
N THR A 129 2.95 0.72 7.76
CA THR A 129 3.56 1.06 9.05
C THR A 129 2.71 2.04 9.83
N THR A 130 2.75 1.91 11.15
CA THR A 130 2.39 2.99 12.07
C THR A 130 3.64 3.82 12.33
N GLU A 131 3.50 5.13 12.52
CA GLU A 131 4.62 6.05 12.80
C GLU A 131 5.60 6.26 11.61
N SER A 132 6.85 6.64 11.92
CA SER A 132 7.87 7.13 10.99
C SER A 132 8.67 6.04 10.26
N SER A 133 8.35 4.76 10.44
CA SER A 133 9.04 3.64 9.80
C SER A 133 8.73 3.55 8.29
N ASP A 134 9.69 3.00 7.54
CA ASP A 134 9.61 2.81 6.09
C ASP A 134 8.63 1.66 5.72
N PRO A 135 7.50 1.95 5.04
CA PRO A 135 6.53 0.92 4.68
C PRO A 135 7.10 -0.14 3.74
N THR A 136 8.14 0.17 2.97
CA THR A 136 8.71 -0.79 2.01
C THR A 136 9.42 -1.98 2.68
N LYS A 137 9.72 -1.85 3.97
CA LYS A 137 10.37 -2.88 4.81
C LYS A 137 9.41 -3.52 5.80
N SER A 138 8.12 -3.21 5.72
CA SER A 138 7.14 -3.70 6.68
C SER A 138 6.90 -5.20 6.54
N THR A 139 6.75 -5.89 7.66
CA THR A 139 6.22 -7.26 7.72
C THR A 139 4.69 -7.28 7.71
N THR A 140 4.04 -6.18 8.09
CA THR A 140 2.58 -6.01 7.98
C THR A 140 2.25 -5.57 6.57
N ILE A 141 1.62 -6.46 5.81
CA ILE A 141 1.39 -6.26 4.37
C ILE A 141 -0.02 -6.63 3.94
N TYR A 142 -0.45 -6.05 2.83
CA TYR A 142 -1.54 -6.56 2.03
C TYR A 142 -0.94 -7.24 0.80
N LYS A 143 -1.24 -8.52 0.61
CA LYS A 143 -0.77 -9.30 -0.55
C LYS A 143 -1.91 -9.51 -1.53
N ARG A 144 -1.72 -9.12 -2.80
CA ARG A 144 -2.76 -9.26 -3.82
C ARG A 144 -3.12 -10.73 -4.05
N LYS A 145 -4.42 -11.02 -4.09
CA LYS A 145 -4.95 -12.31 -4.53
C LYS A 145 -5.09 -12.33 -6.04
N LYS A 146 -4.62 -13.43 -6.62
CA LYS A 146 -4.82 -13.75 -8.04
C LYS A 146 -6.25 -14.20 -8.27
#